data_AF-A0A4U9W874-F1
#
_entry.id   AF-A0A4U9W874-F1
#
_cell.length_a   1.000
_cell.length_b   1.000
_cell.length_c   1.000
_cell.angle_alpha   90.00
_cell.angle_beta   90.00
_cell.angle_gamma   90.00
#
_symmetry.space_group_name_H-M   'P 1'
#
loop_
_entity.id
_entity.type
_entity.pdbx_description
1 polymer ?
#
loop_
_entity_poly.entity_id
_entity_poly.type
_entity_poly.pdbx_seq_one_letter_code
_entity_poly.pdbx_strand_id
1 'polypeptide(L)'
;MKIKILKIYAIVFSLTLTACEYDNFETPKSVLSGQITHGGAAVQIRNNGPELELWQDGFALRSKISVYADQNGHFSAELFDGRYKLTRLSNAPWLQQPTDTILVEVKGNTTINVPVTPYFSVPNVSASFSGNAVTCGFEVSKVLESAQVDDVRLFISTTTIVDNVNNEQNEGFNLANLAFGQSMSMTASLNDLLLRKAAKLNIDQLFVRIGVRSKSAGEYNFSSVEKIKIK
;
A
#
# COMPACT_ATOMS: atom_id res chain seq x y z
N MET A 1 39.20 -20.36 -61.12
CA MET A 1 37.96 -19.67 -60.70
C MET A 1 37.34 -20.24 -59.40
N LYS A 2 37.27 -21.57 -59.22
CA LYS A 2 36.67 -22.25 -58.06
C LYS A 2 37.30 -21.93 -56.68
N ILE A 3 38.62 -21.75 -56.61
CA ILE A 3 39.34 -21.47 -55.34
C ILE A 3 39.09 -20.03 -54.82
N LYS A 4 38.85 -19.06 -55.72
CA LYS A 4 38.53 -17.68 -55.32
C LYS A 4 37.12 -17.55 -54.73
N ILE A 5 36.18 -18.33 -55.27
CA ILE A 5 34.81 -18.42 -54.77
C ILE A 5 34.77 -19.10 -53.39
N LEU A 6 35.56 -20.17 -53.18
CA LEU A 6 35.65 -20.86 -51.88
C LEU A 6 36.21 -19.96 -50.76
N LYS A 7 37.18 -19.09 -51.08
CA LYS A 7 37.73 -18.11 -50.12
C LYS A 7 36.71 -17.04 -49.72
N ILE A 8 35.84 -16.62 -50.65
CA ILE A 8 34.76 -15.67 -50.37
C ILE A 8 33.71 -16.31 -49.44
N TYR A 9 33.33 -17.56 -49.68
CA TYR A 9 32.42 -18.28 -48.79
C TYR A 9 33.01 -18.52 -47.39
N ALA A 10 34.31 -18.82 -47.29
CA ALA A 10 34.98 -18.99 -46.00
C ALA A 10 35.00 -17.68 -45.19
N ILE A 11 35.23 -16.53 -45.83
CA ILE A 11 35.22 -15.21 -45.18
C ILE A 11 33.81 -14.85 -44.70
N VAL A 12 32.79 -15.04 -45.54
CA VAL A 12 31.38 -14.77 -45.18
C VAL A 12 30.91 -15.67 -44.04
N PHE A 13 31.34 -16.94 -43.98
CA PHE A 13 31.01 -17.85 -42.89
C PHE A 13 31.71 -17.50 -41.56
N SER A 14 32.93 -16.96 -41.60
CA SER A 14 33.61 -16.46 -40.39
C SER A 14 32.98 -15.18 -39.83
N LEU A 15 32.31 -14.37 -40.67
CA LEU A 15 31.57 -13.17 -40.26
C LEU A 15 30.22 -13.46 -39.60
N THR A 16 29.64 -14.66 -39.78
CA THR A 16 28.39 -15.07 -39.13
C THR A 16 28.60 -15.70 -37.74
N LEU A 17 29.85 -15.99 -37.36
CA LEU A 17 30.21 -16.57 -36.06
C LEU A 17 30.58 -15.50 -35.01
N THR A 18 30.54 -14.21 -35.37
CA THR A 18 30.74 -13.07 -34.45
C THR A 18 29.43 -12.34 -34.17
N ALA A 19 28.29 -13.04 -34.24
CA ALA A 19 27.06 -12.51 -33.68
C ALA A 19 27.30 -12.29 -32.19
N CYS A 20 27.49 -11.02 -31.80
CA CYS A 20 27.62 -10.59 -30.41
C CYS A 20 26.56 -11.31 -29.57
N GLU A 21 26.98 -11.85 -28.41
CA GLU A 21 26.04 -12.23 -27.38
C GLU A 21 25.02 -11.10 -27.22
N TYR A 22 23.75 -11.48 -27.28
CA TYR A 22 22.65 -10.55 -27.13
C TYR A 22 22.84 -9.88 -25.76
N ASP A 23 23.08 -8.56 -25.77
CA ASP A 23 23.33 -7.71 -24.59
C ASP A 23 22.06 -7.56 -23.75
N ASN A 24 21.60 -8.69 -23.18
CA ASN A 24 20.55 -8.72 -22.19
C ASN A 24 21.21 -8.54 -20.84
N PHE A 25 21.16 -7.33 -20.31
CA PHE A 25 21.28 -7.15 -18.86
C PHE A 25 20.36 -8.16 -18.17
N GLU A 26 20.93 -8.98 -17.29
CA GLU A 26 20.12 -9.91 -16.50
C GLU A 26 19.04 -9.14 -15.75
N THR A 27 17.83 -9.68 -15.69
CA THR A 27 16.77 -9.05 -14.88
C THR A 27 17.15 -9.08 -13.40
N PRO A 28 16.69 -8.10 -12.60
CA PRO A 28 16.85 -8.16 -11.15
C PRO A 28 16.27 -9.47 -10.61
N LYS A 29 16.97 -10.11 -9.66
CA LYS A 29 16.58 -11.40 -9.05
C LYS A 29 16.35 -11.30 -7.54
N SER A 30 16.71 -10.19 -6.93
CA SER A 30 16.67 -10.02 -5.47
C SER A 30 15.38 -9.33 -5.06
N VAL A 31 14.71 -9.86 -4.04
CA VAL A 31 13.47 -9.27 -3.53
C VAL A 31 13.76 -8.51 -2.25
N LEU A 32 13.53 -7.20 -2.26
CA LEU A 32 13.37 -6.43 -1.03
C LEU A 32 11.91 -6.52 -0.60
N SER A 33 11.65 -6.96 0.62
CA SER A 33 10.32 -7.04 1.22
C SER A 33 10.29 -6.37 2.58
N GLY A 34 9.10 -6.04 3.07
CA GLY A 34 9.01 -5.45 4.39
C GLY A 34 7.62 -5.04 4.80
N GLN A 35 7.57 -4.34 5.93
CA GLN A 35 6.33 -3.77 6.45
C GLN A 35 6.56 -2.37 7.02
N ILE A 36 5.59 -1.50 6.78
CA ILE A 36 5.49 -0.18 7.40
C ILE A 36 4.92 -0.37 8.82
N THR A 37 5.70 0.01 9.83
CA THR A 37 5.40 -0.34 11.23
C THR A 37 5.46 0.86 12.17
N HIS A 38 4.74 0.75 13.28
CA HIS A 38 4.85 1.65 14.43
C HIS A 38 4.79 0.82 15.71
N GLY A 39 5.79 0.94 16.59
CA GLY A 39 5.86 0.12 17.81
C GLY A 39 5.89 -1.39 17.55
N GLY A 40 6.36 -1.83 16.38
CA GLY A 40 6.38 -3.23 15.95
C GLY A 40 5.07 -3.74 15.33
N ALA A 41 3.99 -2.95 15.35
CA ALA A 41 2.72 -3.30 14.72
C ALA A 41 2.61 -2.71 13.31
N ALA A 42 1.85 -3.38 12.44
CA ALA A 42 1.53 -2.95 11.09
C ALA A 42 0.72 -1.65 11.08
N VAL A 43 1.12 -0.68 10.24
CA VAL A 43 0.30 0.51 10.01
C VAL A 43 -0.67 0.24 8.86
N GLN A 44 -1.95 0.28 9.18
CA GLN A 44 -3.04 0.06 8.25
C GLN A 44 -3.26 1.30 7.37
N ILE A 45 -3.15 1.12 6.06
CA ILE A 45 -3.17 2.19 5.06
C ILE A 45 -4.11 1.87 3.89
N ARG A 46 -4.26 2.84 2.98
CA ARG A 46 -4.89 2.62 1.69
C ARG A 46 -3.99 1.75 0.81
N ASN A 47 -4.59 0.75 0.16
CA ASN A 47 -3.89 -0.11 -0.79
C ASN A 47 -3.33 0.73 -1.95
N ASN A 48 -2.03 0.60 -2.24
CA ASN A 48 -1.34 1.39 -3.25
C ASN A 48 -1.52 2.92 -3.08
N GLY A 49 -1.69 3.38 -1.84
CA GLY A 49 -1.86 4.80 -1.53
C GLY A 49 -0.54 5.47 -1.17
N PRO A 50 -0.10 5.39 0.11
CA PRO A 50 1.23 5.80 0.49
C PRO A 50 2.32 5.05 -0.28
N GLU A 51 3.27 5.80 -0.84
CA GLU A 51 4.40 5.28 -1.59
C GLU A 51 5.67 5.38 -0.74
N LEU A 52 6.55 4.38 -0.89
CA LEU A 52 7.94 4.44 -0.46
C LEU A 52 8.80 4.62 -1.71
N GLU A 53 9.92 5.31 -1.57
CA GLU A 53 10.87 5.51 -2.67
C GLU A 53 12.21 4.88 -2.34
N LEU A 54 12.78 4.18 -3.30
CA LEU A 54 14.16 3.72 -3.26
C LEU A 54 15.00 4.55 -4.22
N TRP A 55 16.18 4.95 -3.74
CA TRP A 55 17.17 5.70 -4.50
C TRP A 55 18.50 4.97 -4.47
N GLN A 56 19.16 4.89 -5.62
CA GLN A 56 20.49 4.34 -5.76
C GLN A 56 21.46 5.44 -6.18
N ASP A 57 22.57 5.58 -5.46
CA ASP A 57 23.64 6.50 -5.84
C ASP A 57 24.55 5.84 -6.90
N GLY A 58 25.35 6.64 -7.60
CA GLY A 58 26.40 6.13 -8.51
C GLY A 58 25.99 6.00 -9.98
N PHE A 59 24.74 6.31 -10.32
CA PHE A 59 24.27 6.40 -11.71
C PHE A 59 24.21 7.86 -12.16
N ALA A 60 24.57 8.11 -13.42
CA ALA A 60 24.51 9.44 -14.01
C ALA A 60 23.06 9.98 -14.05
N LEU A 61 22.09 9.09 -14.30
CA LEU A 61 20.67 9.39 -14.16
C LEU A 61 20.18 8.89 -12.79
N ARG A 62 19.82 9.82 -11.92
CA ARG A 62 19.21 9.50 -10.63
C ARG A 62 17.70 9.39 -10.79
N SER A 63 17.18 8.17 -10.94
CA SER A 63 15.75 7.88 -10.95
C SER A 63 15.29 7.29 -9.62
N LYS A 64 14.03 7.55 -9.28
CA LYS A 64 13.37 6.87 -8.15
C LYS A 64 12.85 5.50 -8.58
N ILE A 65 12.85 4.56 -7.66
CA ILE A 65 12.12 3.30 -7.77
C ILE A 65 10.95 3.39 -6.78
N SER A 66 9.73 3.45 -7.31
CA SER A 66 8.50 3.48 -6.52
C SER A 66 8.21 2.11 -5.93
N VAL A 67 7.93 2.08 -4.62
CA VAL A 67 7.58 0.87 -3.88
C VAL A 67 6.20 1.08 -3.27
N TYR A 68 5.24 0.28 -3.72
CA TYR A 68 3.87 0.32 -3.25
C TYR A 68 3.65 -0.67 -2.11
N ALA A 69 2.80 -0.27 -1.17
CA ALA A 69 2.40 -1.10 -0.06
C ALA A 69 0.92 -1.51 -0.17
N ASP A 70 0.62 -2.71 0.32
CA ASP A 70 -0.73 -3.19 0.48
C ASP A 70 -1.46 -2.49 1.64
N GLN A 71 -2.74 -2.79 1.81
CA GLN A 71 -3.55 -2.18 2.87
C GLN A 71 -3.09 -2.47 4.31
N ASN A 72 -2.25 -3.50 4.50
CA ASN A 72 -1.65 -3.89 5.78
C ASN A 72 -0.22 -3.34 5.93
N GLY A 73 0.23 -2.47 5.02
CA GLY A 73 1.55 -1.86 5.04
C GLY A 73 2.67 -2.79 4.57
N HIS A 74 2.37 -3.98 4.05
CA HIS A 74 3.39 -4.85 3.46
C HIS A 74 3.80 -4.35 2.08
N PHE A 75 5.08 -4.43 1.76
CA PHE A 75 5.60 -4.05 0.45
C PHE A 75 6.64 -5.04 -0.05
N SER A 76 6.83 -5.04 -1.36
CA SER A 76 7.89 -5.80 -2.03
C SER A 76 8.35 -5.11 -3.30
N ALA A 77 9.63 -5.21 -3.63
CA ALA A 77 10.23 -4.74 -4.86
C ALA A 77 11.33 -5.70 -5.34
N GLU A 78 11.34 -6.01 -6.63
CA GLU A 78 12.43 -6.73 -7.28
C GLU A 78 13.54 -5.74 -7.67
N LEU A 79 14.76 -6.02 -7.22
CA LEU A 79 15.92 -5.13 -7.31
C LEU A 79 17.18 -5.93 -7.70
N PHE A 80 18.20 -5.20 -8.14
CA PHE A 80 19.54 -5.74 -8.19
C PHE A 80 20.15 -5.72 -6.79
N ASP A 81 21.15 -6.57 -6.56
CA ASP A 81 21.96 -6.45 -5.36
C ASP A 81 22.68 -5.10 -5.35
N GLY A 82 22.67 -4.44 -4.19
CA GLY A 82 23.18 -3.09 -4.10
C GLY A 82 22.78 -2.36 -2.84
N ARG A 83 23.26 -1.12 -2.73
CA ARG A 83 22.93 -0.22 -1.63
C ARG A 83 21.90 0.80 -2.09
N TYR A 84 20.81 0.88 -1.35
CA TYR A 84 19.69 1.77 -1.61
C TYR A 84 19.43 2.68 -0.42
N LYS A 85 18.84 3.84 -0.70
CA LYS A 85 18.26 4.75 0.28
C LYS A 85 16.75 4.69 0.16
N LEU A 86 16.07 4.28 1.22
CA LEU A 86 14.62 4.27 1.31
C LEU A 86 14.12 5.56 1.96
N THR A 87 13.18 6.24 1.30
CA THR A 87 12.48 7.44 1.78
C THR A 87 10.98 7.20 1.86
N ARG A 88 10.32 7.89 2.79
CA ARG A 88 8.86 7.87 2.96
C ARG A 88 8.29 9.10 2.26
N LEU A 89 7.31 8.95 1.37
CA LEU A 89 6.79 10.11 0.62
C LEU A 89 5.95 11.03 1.48
N SER A 90 5.93 12.30 1.05
CA SER A 90 4.98 13.30 1.49
C SER A 90 3.53 12.86 1.27
N ASN A 91 2.63 13.32 2.14
CA ASN A 91 1.17 13.09 2.08
C ASN A 91 0.65 11.75 2.62
N ALA A 92 1.54 10.88 3.09
CA ALA A 92 1.16 9.67 3.81
C ALA A 92 0.61 9.96 5.24
N PRO A 93 -0.14 9.04 5.87
CA PRO A 93 -0.84 9.30 7.13
C PRO A 93 0.09 9.13 8.36
N TRP A 94 1.29 9.67 8.28
CA TRP A 94 2.29 9.70 9.36
C TRP A 94 3.10 11.00 9.31
N LEU A 95 3.82 11.26 10.41
CA LEU A 95 4.72 12.40 10.54
C LEU A 95 5.71 12.43 9.37
N GLN A 96 5.79 13.58 8.71
CA GLN A 96 6.62 13.78 7.55
C GLN A 96 8.09 13.91 7.93
N GLN A 97 8.96 13.13 7.29
CA GLN A 97 10.40 13.09 7.56
C GLN A 97 11.20 13.20 6.25
N PRO A 98 11.14 14.34 5.53
CA PRO A 98 11.67 14.47 4.17
C PRO A 98 13.20 14.31 4.08
N THR A 99 13.92 14.47 5.18
CA THR A 99 15.39 14.31 5.25
C THR A 99 15.83 12.97 5.83
N ASP A 100 14.90 12.15 6.35
CA ASP A 100 15.22 10.85 6.94
C ASP A 100 15.30 9.78 5.85
N THR A 101 16.42 9.06 5.80
CA THR A 101 16.68 8.00 4.83
C THR A 101 17.11 6.73 5.54
N ILE A 102 16.50 5.61 5.23
CA ILE A 102 16.96 4.30 5.70
C ILE A 102 17.93 3.74 4.67
N LEU A 103 19.14 3.40 5.10
CA LEU A 103 20.11 2.69 4.26
C LEU A 103 19.76 1.21 4.23
N VAL A 104 19.63 0.65 3.03
CA VAL A 104 19.28 -0.75 2.78
C VAL A 104 20.35 -1.38 1.92
N GLU A 105 20.95 -2.48 2.39
CA GLU A 105 21.86 -3.29 1.59
C GLU A 105 21.10 -4.54 1.12
N VAL A 106 20.76 -4.59 -0.17
CA VAL A 106 20.06 -5.71 -0.80
C VAL A 106 21.10 -6.72 -1.27
N LYS A 107 21.01 -7.95 -0.74
CA LYS A 107 21.85 -9.09 -1.11
C LYS A 107 20.97 -10.34 -1.15
N GLY A 108 20.47 -10.69 -2.35
CA GLY A 108 19.38 -11.64 -2.49
C GLY A 108 18.11 -11.16 -1.76
N ASN A 109 17.29 -12.11 -1.31
CA ASN A 109 16.06 -11.79 -0.59
C ASN A 109 16.38 -11.10 0.74
N THR A 110 15.92 -9.87 0.86
CA THR A 110 16.20 -8.97 1.99
C THR A 110 14.88 -8.50 2.59
N THR A 111 14.75 -8.52 3.91
CA THR A 111 13.54 -8.07 4.61
C THR A 111 13.87 -6.94 5.59
N ILE A 112 13.09 -5.86 5.55
CA ILE A 112 13.25 -4.71 6.45
C ILE A 112 11.91 -4.25 7.03
N ASN A 113 11.96 -3.61 8.19
CA ASN A 113 10.84 -2.84 8.71
C ASN A 113 11.07 -1.35 8.43
N VAL A 114 10.02 -0.66 8.02
CA VAL A 114 10.04 0.80 7.79
C VAL A 114 9.27 1.45 8.93
N PRO A 115 9.95 1.92 10.00
CA PRO A 115 9.26 2.56 11.12
C PRO A 115 8.65 3.89 10.68
N VAL A 116 7.45 4.21 11.13
CA VAL A 116 6.79 5.51 10.92
C VAL A 116 6.15 5.98 12.22
N THR A 117 5.72 7.24 12.27
CA THR A 117 4.90 7.78 13.37
C THR A 117 3.54 8.19 12.83
N PRO A 118 2.54 7.29 12.81
CA PRO A 118 1.17 7.61 12.40
C PRO A 118 0.62 8.83 13.14
N TYR A 119 -0.35 9.53 12.56
CA TYR A 119 -1.08 10.55 13.31
C TYR A 119 -2.04 9.91 14.31
N PHE A 120 -2.77 8.89 13.85
CA PHE A 120 -3.78 8.17 14.62
C PHE A 120 -3.65 6.66 14.44
N SER A 121 -4.18 5.92 15.41
CA SER A 121 -4.47 4.50 15.31
C SER A 121 -5.95 4.25 15.54
N VAL A 122 -6.49 3.20 14.91
CA VAL A 122 -7.91 2.83 15.04
C VAL A 122 -8.03 1.38 15.55
N PRO A 123 -7.75 1.12 16.84
CA PRO A 123 -7.85 -0.22 17.41
C PRO A 123 -9.31 -0.60 17.70
N ASN A 124 -9.50 -1.85 18.15
CA ASN A 124 -10.75 -2.33 18.72
C ASN A 124 -11.96 -2.16 17.78
N VAL A 125 -11.75 -2.38 16.48
CA VAL A 125 -12.83 -2.31 15.49
C VAL A 125 -13.69 -3.57 15.57
N SER A 126 -15.00 -3.39 15.45
CA SER A 126 -15.98 -4.46 15.37
C SER A 126 -17.12 -4.02 14.45
N ALA A 127 -17.81 -4.98 13.85
CA ALA A 127 -18.91 -4.68 12.96
C ALA A 127 -20.03 -5.71 13.08
N SER A 128 -21.27 -5.23 13.03
CA SER A 128 -22.47 -6.07 13.03
C SER A 128 -23.46 -5.57 11.99
N PHE A 129 -24.29 -6.49 11.51
CA PHE A 129 -25.37 -6.20 10.57
C PHE A 129 -26.70 -6.60 11.20
N SER A 130 -27.69 -5.70 11.18
CA SER A 130 -29.03 -5.96 11.69
C SER A 130 -30.07 -5.20 10.86
N GLY A 131 -31.12 -5.91 10.43
CA GLY A 131 -32.14 -5.37 9.53
C GLY A 131 -31.53 -4.94 8.20
N ASN A 132 -31.31 -3.64 8.03
CA ASN A 132 -30.65 -3.04 6.86
C ASN A 132 -29.49 -2.11 7.24
N ALA A 133 -28.95 -2.23 8.45
CA ALA A 133 -27.94 -1.31 8.95
C ALA A 133 -26.68 -2.06 9.39
N VAL A 134 -25.54 -1.45 9.07
CA VAL A 134 -24.23 -1.84 9.59
C VAL A 134 -23.92 -0.95 10.77
N THR A 135 -23.62 -1.55 11.92
CA THR A 135 -23.11 -0.83 13.09
C THR A 135 -21.66 -1.20 13.31
N CYS A 136 -20.78 -0.20 13.33
CA CYS A 136 -19.36 -0.37 13.56
C CYS A 136 -18.97 0.25 14.90
N GLY A 137 -18.40 -0.55 15.80
CA GLY A 137 -17.75 -0.09 17.02
C GLY A 137 -16.25 0.10 16.76
N PHE A 138 -15.66 1.17 17.27
CA PHE A 138 -14.25 1.50 17.06
C PHE A 138 -13.72 2.43 18.15
N GLU A 139 -12.40 2.52 18.24
CA GLU A 139 -11.69 3.51 19.06
C GLU A 139 -10.76 4.33 18.15
N VAL A 140 -10.56 5.61 18.47
CA VAL A 140 -9.52 6.43 17.83
C VAL A 140 -8.51 6.85 18.89
N SER A 141 -7.25 6.49 18.72
CA SER A 141 -6.16 6.88 19.62
C SER A 141 -5.20 7.82 18.89
N LYS A 142 -4.71 8.85 19.58
CA LYS A 142 -3.63 9.69 19.06
C LYS A 142 -2.32 8.93 19.20
N VAL A 143 -1.59 8.83 18.10
CA VAL A 143 -0.20 8.36 18.12
C VAL A 143 0.74 9.56 18.17
N LEU A 144 0.42 10.62 17.43
CA LEU A 144 1.07 11.91 17.55
C LEU A 144 0.15 12.88 18.29
N GLU A 145 0.56 13.33 19.48
CA GLU A 145 -0.28 14.18 20.35
C GLU A 145 -0.73 15.50 19.69
N SER A 146 0.16 16.11 18.91
CA SER A 146 -0.12 17.36 18.19
C SER A 146 -1.05 17.18 16.97
N ALA A 147 -1.39 15.95 16.59
CA ALA A 147 -2.23 15.68 15.44
C ALA A 147 -3.65 16.24 15.64
N GLN A 148 -4.16 16.89 14.60
CA GLN A 148 -5.55 17.36 14.51
C GLN A 148 -6.33 16.49 13.53
N VAL A 149 -7.52 16.07 13.93
CA VAL A 149 -8.43 15.28 13.07
C VAL A 149 -9.10 16.19 12.06
N ASP A 150 -9.20 15.70 10.83
CA ASP A 150 -9.91 16.32 9.72
C ASP A 150 -11.21 15.58 9.39
N ASP A 151 -11.17 14.25 9.30
CA ASP A 151 -12.34 13.41 9.01
C ASP A 151 -12.22 12.06 9.73
N VAL A 152 -13.37 11.51 10.12
CA VAL A 152 -13.51 10.12 10.59
C VAL A 152 -14.66 9.50 9.82
N ARG A 153 -14.44 8.36 9.16
CA ARG A 153 -15.38 7.81 8.19
C ARG A 153 -15.43 6.29 8.22
N LEU A 154 -16.64 5.75 8.10
CA LEU A 154 -16.87 4.34 7.80
C LEU A 154 -16.94 4.15 6.29
N PHE A 155 -16.21 3.17 5.78
CA PHE A 155 -16.25 2.71 4.40
C PHE A 155 -16.81 1.30 4.34
N ILE A 156 -17.66 1.03 3.37
CA ILE A 156 -18.34 -0.25 3.16
C ILE A 156 -18.09 -0.69 1.72
N SER A 157 -17.67 -1.94 1.54
CA SER A 157 -17.44 -2.52 0.23
C SER A 157 -17.92 -3.96 0.09
N THR A 158 -18.10 -4.40 -1.16
CA THR A 158 -18.27 -5.81 -1.50
C THR A 158 -16.94 -6.58 -1.64
N THR A 159 -15.80 -5.88 -1.61
CA THR A 159 -14.46 -6.46 -1.79
C THR A 159 -13.58 -6.28 -0.54
N THR A 160 -12.51 -7.06 -0.44
CA THR A 160 -11.59 -7.03 0.70
C THR A 160 -10.73 -5.78 0.77
N ILE A 161 -10.62 -5.03 -0.33
CA ILE A 161 -9.89 -3.76 -0.38
C ILE A 161 -10.90 -2.65 -0.12
N VAL A 162 -10.81 -2.06 1.07
CA VAL A 162 -11.75 -1.03 1.53
C VAL A 162 -10.99 0.22 1.94
N ASP A 163 -11.26 1.33 1.26
CA ASP A 163 -10.65 2.62 1.52
C ASP A 163 -11.49 3.77 0.95
N ASN A 164 -10.98 5.00 1.02
CA ASN A 164 -11.68 6.20 0.57
C ASN A 164 -11.90 6.30 -0.95
N VAL A 165 -11.25 5.45 -1.74
CA VAL A 165 -11.46 5.34 -3.19
C VAL A 165 -12.23 4.06 -3.52
N ASN A 166 -11.87 2.94 -2.88
CA ASN A 166 -12.49 1.63 -3.04
C ASN A 166 -13.57 1.43 -1.96
N ASN A 167 -14.75 2.00 -2.20
CA ASN A 167 -15.95 1.77 -1.39
C ASN A 167 -17.21 1.97 -2.23
N GLU A 168 -18.28 1.26 -1.87
CA GLU A 168 -19.60 1.41 -2.49
C GLU A 168 -20.51 2.33 -1.67
N GLN A 169 -20.21 2.49 -0.39
CA GLN A 169 -20.89 3.40 0.50
C GLN A 169 -19.92 3.85 1.59
N ASN A 170 -20.09 5.09 2.05
CA ASN A 170 -19.39 5.60 3.21
C ASN A 170 -20.28 6.52 4.03
N GLU A 171 -19.98 6.65 5.33
CA GLU A 171 -20.73 7.47 6.28
C GLU A 171 -19.74 8.26 7.16
N GLY A 172 -19.98 9.56 7.31
CA GLY A 172 -19.13 10.45 8.11
C GLY A 172 -19.49 10.40 9.59
N PHE A 173 -18.49 10.42 10.46
CA PHE A 173 -18.70 10.53 11.90
C PHE A 173 -18.78 11.99 12.33
N ASN A 174 -19.70 12.31 13.24
CA ASN A 174 -19.78 13.65 13.81
C ASN A 174 -18.60 13.88 14.77
N LEU A 175 -17.62 14.68 14.35
CA LEU A 175 -16.42 14.97 15.12
C LEU A 175 -16.69 15.63 16.49
N ALA A 176 -17.87 16.24 16.70
CA ALA A 176 -18.25 16.76 18.01
C ALA A 176 -18.40 15.64 19.07
N ASN A 177 -18.64 14.40 18.63
CA ASN A 177 -18.77 13.22 19.49
C ASN A 177 -17.45 12.45 19.62
N LEU A 178 -16.36 12.92 19.01
CA LEU A 178 -15.08 12.22 19.03
C LEU A 178 -14.44 12.32 20.42
N ALA A 179 -14.19 11.16 21.02
CA ALA A 179 -13.43 11.05 22.26
C ALA A 179 -12.25 10.09 22.05
N PHE A 180 -11.02 10.61 22.16
CA PHE A 180 -9.82 9.80 21.97
C PHE A 180 -9.67 8.77 23.08
N GLY A 181 -9.27 7.54 22.71
CA GLY A 181 -9.08 6.43 23.66
C GLY A 181 -10.38 5.85 24.23
N GLN A 182 -11.54 6.26 23.71
CA GLN A 182 -12.85 5.78 24.15
C GLN A 182 -13.51 4.98 23.03
N SER A 183 -14.26 3.94 23.41
CA SER A 183 -15.08 3.19 22.46
C SER A 183 -16.25 4.04 21.96
N MET A 184 -16.41 4.09 20.65
CA MET A 184 -17.46 4.80 19.94
C MET A 184 -18.15 3.86 18.96
N SER A 185 -19.32 4.25 18.47
CA SER A 185 -20.04 3.50 17.45
C SER A 185 -20.61 4.42 16.38
N MET A 186 -20.68 3.92 15.15
CA MET A 186 -21.43 4.56 14.08
C MET A 186 -22.27 3.54 13.33
N THR A 187 -23.42 3.98 12.85
CA THR A 187 -24.37 3.12 12.13
C THR A 187 -24.66 3.73 10.76
N ALA A 188 -24.58 2.90 9.73
CA ALA A 188 -24.90 3.26 8.35
C ALA A 188 -25.99 2.32 7.82
N SER A 189 -27.10 2.90 7.37
CA SER A 189 -28.15 2.16 6.64
C SER A 189 -27.67 1.86 5.23
N LEU A 190 -27.68 0.60 4.81
CA LEU A 190 -27.22 0.22 3.48
C LEU A 190 -28.17 0.76 2.41
N ASN A 191 -27.58 1.38 1.38
CA ASN A 191 -28.34 1.91 0.26
C ASN A 191 -28.83 0.79 -0.68
N ASP A 192 -29.93 1.07 -1.39
CA ASP A 192 -30.56 0.11 -2.31
C ASP A 192 -29.62 -0.37 -3.42
N LEU A 193 -28.69 0.49 -3.88
CA LEU A 193 -27.75 0.14 -4.95
C LEU A 193 -26.79 -0.96 -4.50
N LEU A 194 -26.25 -0.84 -3.29
CA LEU A 194 -25.36 -1.83 -2.68
C LEU A 194 -26.10 -3.14 -2.42
N LEU A 195 -27.32 -3.09 -1.86
CA LEU A 195 -28.13 -4.27 -1.62
C LEU A 195 -28.47 -5.01 -2.92
N ARG A 196 -28.87 -4.27 -3.97
CA ARG A 196 -29.15 -4.85 -5.30
C ARG A 196 -27.91 -5.45 -5.93
N LYS A 197 -26.75 -4.79 -5.82
CA LYS A 197 -25.47 -5.34 -6.29
C LYS A 197 -25.15 -6.64 -5.57
N ALA A 198 -25.26 -6.66 -4.24
CA ALA A 198 -25.01 -7.85 -3.43
C ALA A 198 -25.97 -8.99 -3.78
N ALA A 199 -27.26 -8.70 -3.97
CA ALA A 199 -28.23 -9.70 -4.41
C ALA A 199 -27.90 -10.25 -5.82
N LYS A 200 -27.62 -9.37 -6.78
CA LYS A 200 -27.31 -9.74 -8.18
C LYS A 200 -26.05 -10.61 -8.29
N LEU A 201 -25.03 -10.32 -7.50
CA LEU A 201 -23.76 -11.05 -7.50
C LEU A 201 -23.73 -12.21 -6.51
N ASN A 202 -24.87 -12.53 -5.87
CA ASN A 202 -24.99 -13.53 -4.81
C ASN A 202 -23.94 -13.37 -3.69
N ILE A 203 -23.69 -12.13 -3.29
CA ILE A 203 -22.81 -11.79 -2.18
C ILE A 203 -23.58 -11.95 -0.87
N ASP A 204 -22.98 -12.63 0.10
CA ASP A 204 -23.50 -12.91 1.43
C ASP A 204 -22.72 -12.17 2.53
N GLN A 205 -21.68 -11.42 2.14
CA GLN A 205 -20.77 -10.74 3.04
C GLN A 205 -20.36 -9.38 2.49
N LEU A 206 -20.19 -8.41 3.38
CA LEU A 206 -19.59 -7.12 3.08
C LEU A 206 -18.33 -6.93 3.93
N PHE A 207 -17.52 -5.96 3.53
CA PHE A 207 -16.30 -5.58 4.22
C PHE A 207 -16.42 -4.13 4.65
N VAL A 208 -15.98 -3.83 5.86
CA VAL A 208 -16.07 -2.50 6.43
C VAL A 208 -14.74 -2.07 7.03
N ARG A 209 -14.47 -0.78 6.97
CA ARG A 209 -13.23 -0.21 7.49
C ARG A 209 -13.46 1.21 7.99
N ILE A 210 -12.88 1.54 9.14
CA ILE A 210 -12.87 2.91 9.66
C ILE A 210 -11.58 3.58 9.20
N GLY A 211 -11.69 4.82 8.74
CA GLY A 211 -10.54 5.69 8.47
C GLY A 211 -10.59 6.94 9.33
N VAL A 212 -9.42 7.39 9.79
CA VAL A 212 -9.20 8.69 10.45
C VAL A 212 -8.15 9.47 9.67
N ARG A 213 -8.49 10.68 9.20
CA ARG A 213 -7.56 11.56 8.48
C ARG A 213 -7.12 12.71 9.37
N SER A 214 -5.82 13.04 9.29
CA SER A 214 -5.26 14.23 9.92
C SER A 214 -5.36 15.44 9.01
N LYS A 215 -5.48 16.65 9.58
CA LYS A 215 -5.31 17.90 8.83
C LYS A 215 -3.92 18.04 8.18
N SER A 216 -2.94 17.26 8.64
CA SER A 216 -1.56 17.27 8.14
C SER A 216 -1.29 16.24 7.02
N ALA A 217 -2.29 15.47 6.58
CA ALA A 217 -2.13 14.48 5.52
C ALA A 217 -3.39 14.32 4.65
N GLY A 218 -3.21 14.00 3.38
CA GLY A 218 -4.29 13.69 2.44
C GLY A 218 -4.80 12.24 2.54
N GLU A 219 -4.04 11.35 3.17
CA GLU A 219 -4.38 9.94 3.38
C GLU A 219 -4.95 9.68 4.79
N TYR A 220 -5.73 8.59 4.91
CA TYR A 220 -6.28 8.13 6.19
C TYR A 220 -5.37 7.10 6.85
N ASN A 221 -5.30 7.13 8.19
CA ASN A 221 -4.97 5.96 8.99
C ASN A 221 -6.21 5.08 9.09
N PHE A 222 -6.11 3.79 8.77
CA PHE A 222 -7.26 2.90 8.77
C PHE A 222 -7.26 1.93 9.97
N SER A 223 -8.41 1.32 10.23
CA SER A 223 -8.51 0.10 11.03
C SER A 223 -8.12 -1.13 10.20
N SER A 224 -8.10 -2.32 10.83
CA SER A 224 -8.26 -3.57 10.09
C SER A 224 -9.59 -3.59 9.34
N VAL A 225 -9.66 -4.38 8.27
CA VAL A 225 -10.91 -4.62 7.55
C VAL A 225 -11.73 -5.66 8.31
N GLU A 226 -12.96 -5.31 8.67
CA GLU A 226 -13.90 -6.23 9.30
C GLU A 226 -14.86 -6.80 8.28
N LYS A 227 -15.14 -8.09 8.40
CA LYS A 227 -16.06 -8.82 7.52
C LYS A 227 -17.40 -9.02 8.23
N ILE A 228 -18.48 -8.65 7.56
CA ILE A 228 -19.84 -8.82 8.06
C ILE A 228 -20.65 -9.75 7.15
N LYS A 229 -21.46 -10.62 7.73
CA LYS A 229 -22.45 -11.42 6.98
C LYS A 229 -23.74 -10.63 6.86
N ILE A 230 -24.36 -10.68 5.69
CA ILE A 230 -25.62 -9.99 5.37
C ILE A 230 -26.74 -10.95 4.93
N LYS A 231 -26.48 -12.26 4.95
CA LYS A 231 -27.42 -13.35 4.68
C LYS A 231 -27.21 -14.49 5.68
#